data_AF-C5L0D2-F1
#
_entry.id   AF-C5L0D2-F1
#
_cell.length_a   1.000
_cell.length_b   1.000
_cell.length_c   1.000
_cell.angle_alpha   90.00
_cell.angle_beta   90.00
_cell.angle_gamma   90.00
#
_symmetry.space_group_name_H-M   'P 1'
#
loop_
_entity.id
_entity.type
_entity.pdbx_description
1 polymer ?
#
loop_
_entity_poly.entity_id
_entity_poly.type
_entity_poly.pdbx_seq_one_letter_code
_entity_poly.pdbx_strand_id
1 'polypeptide(L)'
;MHGGFLCFYDGVSTHRLFVARMVDVLQKRLREDGMDGVKVVALIVNYTLAPKAVLPTQLQEVVQGYKYILTQDRYPVEASHVVVSGDSSGGTLSLSLLKCLVCNYFAVDLPRPGCCVAMSPVVDMRGRLGRRSLDVIPLGQIAINRWADFVSKAIEGEKMPVGQAFAIFEDSVEPLHKQDVHQETAAMAQAA
;
A
#
# COMPACT_ATOMS: atom_id res chain seq x y z
N MET A 1 4.40 -2.12 3.41
CA MET A 1 3.91 -2.06 4.80
C MET A 1 2.54 -2.71 4.81
N HIS A 2 2.28 -3.64 5.72
CA HIS A 2 1.00 -4.36 5.74
C HIS A 2 -0.13 -3.52 6.37
N GLY A 3 -1.38 -3.88 6.10
CA GLY A 3 -2.56 -3.33 6.77
C GLY A 3 -2.83 -3.97 8.14
N GLY A 4 -4.04 -3.81 8.66
CA GLY A 4 -4.44 -4.36 9.97
C GLY A 4 -4.57 -3.32 11.09
N PHE A 5 -4.80 -2.06 10.74
CA PHE A 5 -5.09 -0.99 11.69
C PHE A 5 -4.03 -0.79 12.79
N LEU A 6 -2.76 -1.11 12.48
CA LEU A 6 -1.61 -1.05 13.39
C LEU A 6 -1.65 -2.01 14.59
N CYS A 7 -2.67 -2.87 14.69
CA CYS A 7 -2.88 -3.77 15.83
C CYS A 7 -3.16 -5.23 15.44
N PHE A 8 -3.48 -5.48 14.17
CA PHE A 8 -3.74 -6.81 13.61
C PHE A 8 -2.77 -7.13 12.49
N TYR A 9 -2.68 -8.43 12.20
CA TYR A 9 -1.91 -9.00 11.08
C TYR A 9 -0.40 -8.78 11.16
N ASP A 10 0.36 -9.49 10.32
CA ASP A 10 1.80 -9.32 10.22
C ASP A 10 2.28 -9.50 8.78
N GLY A 11 3.51 -9.08 8.52
CA GLY A 11 4.09 -9.13 7.18
C GLY A 11 4.30 -10.54 6.63
N VAL A 12 4.50 -11.53 7.50
CA VAL A 12 4.99 -12.87 7.15
C VAL A 12 3.85 -13.87 6.95
N SER A 13 2.86 -13.86 7.85
CA SER A 13 1.76 -14.82 7.85
C SER A 13 0.61 -14.38 6.95
N THR A 14 0.26 -13.10 6.93
CA THR A 14 -0.95 -12.63 6.23
C THR A 14 -0.66 -11.92 4.90
N HIS A 15 0.44 -11.15 4.81
CA HIS A 15 0.72 -10.34 3.61
C HIS A 15 1.78 -10.93 2.68
N ARG A 16 2.51 -11.98 3.11
CA ARG A 16 3.60 -12.56 2.30
C ARG A 16 3.14 -13.04 0.93
N LEU A 17 2.01 -13.76 0.85
CA LEU A 17 1.49 -14.25 -0.43
C LEU A 17 1.04 -13.09 -1.35
N PHE A 18 0.43 -12.07 -0.76
CA PHE A 18 0.01 -10.88 -1.48
C PHE A 18 1.22 -10.15 -2.08
N VAL A 19 2.25 -9.90 -1.27
CA VAL A 19 3.50 -9.27 -1.72
C VAL A 19 4.23 -10.13 -2.75
N ALA A 20 4.27 -11.45 -2.59
CA ALA A 20 4.89 -12.35 -3.57
C ALA A 20 4.20 -12.24 -4.94
N ARG A 21 2.86 -12.17 -4.97
CA ARG A 21 2.11 -11.96 -6.23
C ARG A 21 2.37 -10.58 -6.83
N MET A 22 2.49 -9.53 -6.01
CA MET A 22 2.88 -8.20 -6.49
C MET A 22 4.23 -8.23 -7.19
N VAL A 23 5.23 -8.85 -6.54
CA VAL A 23 6.57 -9.02 -7.12
C VAL A 23 6.51 -9.81 -8.43
N ASP A 24 5.78 -10.93 -8.47
CA ASP A 24 5.67 -11.77 -9.67
C ASP A 24 5.02 -11.04 -10.86
N VAL A 25 3.92 -10.32 -10.62
CA VAL A 25 3.23 -9.55 -11.66
C VAL A 25 4.10 -8.41 -12.19
N LEU A 26 4.75 -7.65 -11.30
CA LEU A 26 5.64 -6.57 -11.73
C LEU A 26 6.85 -7.12 -12.48
N GLN A 27 7.47 -8.18 -11.96
CA GLN A 27 8.61 -8.81 -12.61
C GLN A 27 8.24 -9.33 -14.00
N LYS A 28 7.04 -9.89 -14.17
CA LYS A 28 6.54 -10.34 -15.47
C LYS A 28 6.39 -9.16 -16.45
N ARG A 29 5.76 -8.07 -16.03
CA ARG A 29 5.57 -6.88 -16.87
C ARG A 29 6.89 -6.28 -17.31
N LEU A 30 7.82 -6.08 -16.37
CA LEU A 30 9.14 -5.54 -16.71
C LEU A 30 9.88 -6.41 -17.75
N ARG A 31 9.71 -7.74 -17.74
CA ARG A 31 10.25 -8.61 -18.79
C ARG A 31 9.54 -8.40 -20.13
N GLU A 32 8.21 -8.29 -20.12
CA GLU A 32 7.42 -8.00 -21.32
C GLU A 32 7.79 -6.65 -21.96
N ASP A 33 8.18 -5.68 -21.12
CA ASP A 33 8.66 -4.35 -21.52
C ASP A 33 10.16 -4.35 -21.92
N GLY A 34 10.82 -5.52 -21.98
CA GLY A 34 12.21 -5.67 -22.42
C GLY A 34 13.27 -5.38 -21.34
N MET A 35 12.89 -5.32 -20.07
CA MET A 35 13.75 -5.05 -18.92
C MET A 35 14.19 -6.33 -18.19
N ASP A 36 14.59 -7.39 -18.92
CA ASP A 36 14.92 -8.72 -18.36
C ASP A 36 16.06 -8.70 -17.32
N GLY A 37 16.93 -7.69 -17.35
CA GLY A 37 18.02 -7.51 -16.39
C GLY A 37 17.59 -6.99 -15.02
N VAL A 38 16.35 -6.50 -14.89
CA VAL A 38 15.84 -5.90 -13.65
C VAL A 38 15.24 -6.96 -12.75
N LYS A 39 15.70 -7.00 -11.50
CA LYS A 39 15.15 -7.89 -10.46
C LYS A 39 14.27 -7.12 -9.50
N VAL A 40 13.04 -7.59 -9.33
CA VAL A 40 12.11 -7.05 -8.35
C VAL A 40 12.31 -7.79 -7.03
N VAL A 41 12.63 -7.03 -5.97
CA VAL A 41 12.79 -7.56 -4.61
C VAL A 41 11.86 -6.79 -3.68
N ALA A 42 11.16 -7.51 -2.81
CA ALA A 42 10.32 -6.90 -1.78
C ALA A 42 10.91 -7.10 -0.38
N LEU A 43 10.92 -6.02 0.39
CA LEU A 43 11.15 -6.05 1.83
C LEU A 43 9.85 -5.72 2.55
N ILE A 44 9.45 -6.58 3.49
CA ILE A 44 8.29 -6.36 4.33
C ILE A 44 8.77 -5.91 5.70
N VAL A 45 8.47 -4.66 6.07
CA VAL A 45 8.75 -4.15 7.41
C VAL A 45 7.73 -4.77 8.37
N ASN A 46 8.21 -5.65 9.25
CA ASN A 46 7.38 -6.26 10.30
C ASN A 46 7.41 -5.38 11.55
N TYR A 47 6.73 -4.25 11.49
CA TYR A 47 6.69 -3.25 12.55
C TYR A 47 5.91 -3.75 13.79
N THR A 48 6.21 -3.19 14.95
CA THR A 48 5.62 -3.60 16.22
C THR A 48 4.16 -3.15 16.32
N LEU A 49 3.27 -4.06 16.69
CA LEU A 49 1.82 -3.79 16.74
C LEU A 49 1.37 -3.26 18.11
N ALA A 50 0.25 -2.55 18.13
CA ALA A 50 -0.44 -2.25 19.37
C ALA A 50 -0.97 -3.54 20.03
N PRO A 51 -1.06 -3.59 21.37
CA PRO A 51 -0.70 -2.53 22.32
C PRO A 51 0.79 -2.45 22.67
N LYS A 52 1.64 -3.34 22.13
CA LYS A 52 3.08 -3.38 22.47
C LYS A 52 3.82 -2.11 22.06
N ALA A 53 3.42 -1.53 20.92
CA ALA A 53 3.86 -0.21 20.50
C ALA A 53 2.70 0.58 19.89
N VAL A 54 2.78 1.91 19.96
CA VAL A 54 1.83 2.84 19.32
C VAL A 54 2.62 3.90 18.56
N LEU A 55 1.93 4.69 17.73
CA LEU A 55 2.58 5.80 17.02
C LEU A 55 3.27 6.73 18.03
N PRO A 56 4.51 7.17 17.78
CA PRO A 56 5.24 7.11 16.50
C PRO A 56 6.12 5.89 16.27
N THR A 57 6.17 4.88 17.15
CA THR A 57 7.15 3.79 17.06
C THR A 57 7.09 3.03 15.74
N GLN A 58 5.90 2.67 15.25
CA GLN A 58 5.77 1.98 13.95
C GLN A 58 6.35 2.80 12.79
N LEU A 59 6.19 4.12 12.84
CA LEU A 59 6.72 5.01 11.82
C LEU A 59 8.25 5.07 11.88
N GLN A 60 8.83 5.08 13.08
CA GLN A 60 10.28 4.99 13.26
C GLN A 60 10.82 3.66 12.70
N GLU A 61 10.15 2.54 12.94
CA GLU A 61 10.53 1.23 12.39
C GLU A 61 10.44 1.20 10.86
N VAL A 62 9.42 1.84 10.27
CA VAL A 62 9.31 2.01 8.81
C VAL A 62 10.45 2.87 8.25
N VAL A 63 10.83 3.96 8.92
CA VAL A 63 11.99 4.76 8.55
C VAL A 63 13.28 3.94 8.62
N GLN A 64 13.47 3.13 9.67
CA GLN A 64 14.63 2.24 9.78
C GLN A 64 14.62 1.17 8.68
N GLY A 65 13.47 0.63 8.33
CA GLY A 65 13.32 -0.30 7.21
C GLY A 65 13.70 0.33 5.86
N TYR A 66 13.29 1.58 5.62
CA TYR A 66 13.68 2.31 4.43
C TYR A 66 15.18 2.61 4.38
N LYS A 67 15.76 3.06 5.51
CA LYS A 67 17.21 3.23 5.66
C LYS A 67 17.94 1.93 5.35
N TYR A 68 17.48 0.81 5.91
CA TYR A 68 18.07 -0.51 5.71
C TYR A 68 18.11 -0.88 4.23
N ILE A 69 17.03 -0.67 3.46
CA ILE A 69 17.00 -0.96 2.01
C ILE A 69 18.11 -0.20 1.26
N LEU A 70 18.35 1.06 1.62
CA LEU A 70 19.33 1.92 0.96
C LEU A 70 20.78 1.66 1.37
N THR A 71 21.01 1.07 2.55
CA THR A 71 22.36 0.89 3.10
C THR A 71 22.86 -0.55 3.11
N GLN A 72 22.03 -1.52 2.73
CA GLN A 72 22.43 -2.93 2.68
C GLN A 72 23.19 -3.26 1.39
N ASP A 73 24.11 -4.23 1.48
CA ASP A 73 25.01 -4.60 0.37
C ASP A 73 24.52 -5.78 -0.48
N ARG A 74 23.45 -6.48 -0.05
CA ARG A 74 22.97 -7.72 -0.70
C ARG A 74 22.25 -7.45 -2.02
N TYR A 75 21.52 -6.35 -2.09
CA TYR A 75 20.72 -5.91 -3.24
C TYR A 75 20.83 -4.39 -3.41
N PRO A 76 22.01 -3.85 -3.80
CA PRO A 76 22.21 -2.41 -3.90
C PRO A 76 21.15 -1.75 -4.80
N VAL A 77 20.58 -0.64 -4.34
CA VAL A 77 19.48 0.05 -5.04
C VAL A 77 19.53 1.55 -4.76
N GLU A 78 19.40 2.34 -5.81
CA GLU A 78 19.23 3.79 -5.68
C GLU A 78 17.82 4.13 -5.18
N ALA A 79 17.68 5.21 -4.43
CA ALA A 79 16.39 5.62 -3.89
C ALA A 79 15.31 5.84 -4.97
N SER A 80 15.70 6.32 -6.15
CA SER A 80 14.84 6.47 -7.33
C SER A 80 14.28 5.15 -7.86
N HIS A 81 14.89 4.01 -7.51
CA HIS A 81 14.42 2.67 -7.86
C HIS A 81 13.70 1.96 -6.71
N VAL A 82 13.47 2.65 -5.59
CA VAL A 82 12.69 2.12 -4.47
C VAL A 82 11.23 2.56 -4.59
N VAL A 83 10.32 1.59 -4.50
CA VAL A 83 8.88 1.81 -4.37
C VAL A 83 8.47 1.59 -2.93
N VAL A 84 7.88 2.60 -2.30
CA VAL A 84 7.22 2.45 -1.00
C VAL A 84 5.76 2.10 -1.24
N SER A 85 5.25 1.06 -0.60
CA SER A 85 3.87 0.63 -0.79
C SER A 85 3.27 0.03 0.47
N GLY A 86 1.96 0.16 0.64
CA GLY A 86 1.21 -0.49 1.70
C GLY A 86 -0.30 -0.33 1.58
N ASP A 87 -1.04 -1.22 2.23
CA ASP A 87 -2.50 -1.25 2.25
C ASP A 87 -3.08 -0.76 3.58
N SER A 88 -4.25 -0.12 3.56
CA SER A 88 -4.96 0.34 4.75
C SER A 88 -4.06 1.19 5.67
N SER A 89 -3.83 0.75 6.92
CA SER A 89 -2.87 1.39 7.83
C SER A 89 -1.41 1.37 7.34
N GLY A 90 -1.03 0.36 6.56
CA GLY A 90 0.26 0.32 5.87
C GLY A 90 0.38 1.39 4.78
N GLY A 91 -0.74 1.72 4.13
CA GLY A 91 -0.82 2.87 3.23
C GLY A 91 -0.62 4.20 3.99
N THR A 92 -1.22 4.32 5.18
CA THR A 92 -0.97 5.46 6.09
C THR A 92 0.49 5.59 6.47
N LEU A 93 1.15 4.48 6.83
CA LEU A 93 2.57 4.45 7.16
C LEU A 93 3.44 4.83 5.95
N SER A 94 3.08 4.38 4.75
CA SER A 94 3.77 4.73 3.49
C SER A 94 3.74 6.23 3.23
N LEU A 95 2.57 6.86 3.34
CA LEU A 95 2.43 8.32 3.21
C LEU A 95 3.13 9.08 4.35
N SER A 96 3.09 8.53 5.56
CA SER A 96 3.75 9.12 6.73
C SER A 96 5.27 9.09 6.59
N LEU A 97 5.84 8.05 5.98
CA LEU A 97 7.27 7.98 5.65
C LEU A 97 7.64 9.12 4.71
N LEU A 98 6.91 9.33 3.61
CA LEU A 98 7.18 10.45 2.70
C LEU A 98 7.15 11.79 3.42
N LYS A 99 6.16 12.01 4.29
CA LYS A 99 6.08 13.21 5.10
C LYS A 99 7.28 13.36 6.03
N CYS A 100 7.78 12.27 6.63
CA CYS A 100 8.99 12.29 7.44
C CYS A 100 10.22 12.72 6.64
N LEU A 101 10.40 12.16 5.44
CA LEU A 101 11.51 12.49 4.55
C LEU A 101 11.45 13.96 4.08
N VAL A 102 10.26 14.48 3.80
CA VAL A 102 10.07 15.88 3.34
C VAL A 102 10.23 16.89 4.48
N CYS A 103 9.64 16.60 5.64
CA CYS A 103 9.62 17.52 6.77
C CYS A 103 10.80 17.32 7.74
N ASN A 104 11.72 16.40 7.42
CA ASN A 104 12.84 15.99 8.28
C ASN A 104 12.40 15.59 9.70
N TYR A 105 11.27 14.87 9.80
CA TYR A 105 10.87 14.30 11.09
C TYR A 105 11.88 13.25 11.53
N PHE A 106 12.12 13.18 12.85
CA PHE A 106 13.17 12.36 13.45
C PHE A 106 14.61 12.69 13.00
N ALA A 107 14.84 13.89 12.44
CA ALA A 107 16.14 14.32 11.92
C ALA A 107 16.71 13.31 10.88
N VAL A 108 15.83 12.77 10.04
CA VAL A 108 16.16 11.78 9.02
C VAL A 108 16.57 12.48 7.73
N ASP A 109 17.84 12.36 7.39
CA ASP A 109 18.39 12.76 6.10
C ASP A 109 18.49 11.53 5.18
N LEU A 110 17.37 11.19 4.52
CA LEU A 110 17.29 10.11 3.55
C LEU A 110 16.64 10.63 2.25
N PRO A 111 17.09 10.17 1.07
CA PRO A 111 16.51 10.55 -0.20
C PRO A 111 15.05 10.08 -0.32
N ARG A 112 14.29 10.68 -1.23
CA ARG A 112 12.91 10.25 -1.51
C ARG A 112 12.90 8.98 -2.36
N PRO A 113 11.95 8.06 -2.14
CA PRO A 113 11.75 6.92 -3.03
C PRO A 113 11.28 7.39 -4.41
N GLY A 114 11.50 6.58 -5.44
CA GLY A 114 11.06 6.86 -6.81
C GLY A 114 9.55 7.03 -6.91
N CYS A 115 8.78 6.21 -6.19
CA CYS A 115 7.34 6.42 -6.05
C CYS A 115 6.78 5.82 -4.75
N CYS A 116 5.54 6.21 -4.44
CA CYS A 116 4.76 5.66 -3.34
C CYS A 116 3.38 5.25 -3.84
N VAL A 117 2.99 4.00 -3.57
CA VAL A 117 1.65 3.50 -3.89
C VAL A 117 0.93 3.12 -2.60
N ALA A 118 0.00 3.95 -2.16
CA ALA A 118 -0.79 3.72 -0.96
C ALA A 118 -2.16 3.15 -1.32
N MET A 119 -2.41 1.90 -0.95
CA MET A 119 -3.65 1.18 -1.26
C MET A 119 -4.68 1.43 -0.16
N SER A 120 -5.77 2.13 -0.49
CA SER A 120 -6.86 2.46 0.44
C SER A 120 -6.38 2.99 1.81
N PRO A 121 -5.52 4.03 1.83
CA PRO A 121 -4.89 4.50 3.07
C PRO A 121 -5.91 5.11 4.04
N VAL A 122 -5.70 4.90 5.33
CA VAL A 122 -6.43 5.64 6.37
C VAL A 122 -5.75 6.99 6.57
N VAL A 123 -6.25 8.04 5.92
CA VAL A 123 -5.64 9.39 5.97
C VAL A 123 -6.24 10.29 7.05
N ASP A 124 -7.38 9.91 7.63
CA ASP A 124 -8.02 10.64 8.72
C ASP A 124 -8.54 9.68 9.80
N MET A 125 -7.74 9.52 10.85
CA MET A 125 -8.09 8.70 12.03
C MET A 125 -9.22 9.32 12.87
N ARG A 126 -9.57 10.59 12.64
CA ARG A 126 -10.62 11.29 13.39
C ARG A 126 -11.97 11.25 12.70
N GLY A 127 -12.04 10.76 11.46
CA GLY A 127 -13.27 10.64 10.67
C GLY A 127 -13.97 11.97 10.36
N ARG A 128 -13.22 13.08 10.31
CA ARG A 128 -13.72 14.43 10.01
C ARG A 128 -13.88 14.66 8.51
N LEU A 129 -13.06 14.00 7.69
CA LEU A 129 -13.30 13.84 6.27
C LEU A 129 -14.52 12.92 6.16
N GLY A 130 -15.69 13.49 5.84
CA GLY A 130 -16.94 12.74 5.73
C GLY A 130 -16.74 11.47 4.90
N ARG A 131 -17.36 10.37 5.34
CA ARG A 131 -17.39 9.11 4.58
C ARG A 131 -18.10 9.37 3.25
N ARG A 132 -17.37 9.79 2.21
CA ARG A 132 -17.82 9.54 0.83
C ARG A 132 -17.86 8.03 0.68
N SER A 133 -18.86 7.53 -0.06
CA SER A 133 -19.11 6.10 -0.29
C SER A 133 -17.79 5.35 -0.35
N LEU A 134 -17.60 4.39 0.56
CA LEU A 134 -16.39 3.56 0.62
C LEU A 134 -16.07 3.11 -0.81
N ASP A 135 -14.97 3.61 -1.36
CA ASP A 135 -14.41 3.07 -2.59
C ASP A 135 -14.29 1.55 -2.35
N VAL A 136 -14.93 0.74 -3.20
CA VAL A 136 -14.75 -0.71 -3.15
C VAL A 136 -13.26 -0.93 -3.35
N ILE A 137 -12.58 -1.35 -2.29
CA ILE A 137 -11.16 -1.69 -2.32
C ILE A 137 -11.07 -2.91 -3.23
N PRO A 138 -10.51 -2.81 -4.45
CA PRO A 138 -10.26 -4.03 -5.19
C PRO A 138 -9.22 -4.78 -4.36
N LEU A 139 -9.61 -5.88 -3.73
CA LEU A 139 -8.67 -6.79 -3.10
C LEU A 139 -8.32 -7.89 -4.12
N GLY A 140 -7.13 -8.47 -3.99
CA GLY A 140 -6.69 -9.53 -4.89
C GLY A 140 -6.16 -9.03 -6.23
N GLN A 141 -6.45 -9.75 -7.32
CA GLN A 141 -5.70 -9.62 -8.57
C GLN A 141 -5.85 -8.25 -9.24
N ILE A 142 -7.01 -7.61 -9.13
CA ILE A 142 -7.25 -6.29 -9.73
C ILE A 142 -6.36 -5.23 -9.09
N ALA A 143 -6.25 -5.20 -7.74
CA ALA A 143 -5.34 -4.27 -7.07
C ALA A 143 -3.88 -4.55 -7.42
N ILE A 144 -3.48 -5.82 -7.50
CA ILE A 144 -2.11 -6.18 -7.86
C ILE A 144 -1.77 -5.70 -9.27
N ASN A 145 -2.66 -5.91 -10.23
CA ASN A 145 -2.45 -5.51 -11.62
C ASN A 145 -2.32 -3.99 -11.73
N ARG A 146 -3.24 -3.24 -11.10
CA ARG A 146 -3.19 -1.78 -11.08
C ARG A 146 -1.94 -1.26 -10.37
N TRP A 147 -1.61 -1.81 -9.20
CA TRP A 147 -0.37 -1.47 -8.50
C TRP A 147 0.85 -1.64 -9.41
N ALA A 148 0.91 -2.76 -10.14
CA ALA A 148 2.01 -3.01 -11.07
C ALA A 148 2.03 -2.02 -12.25
N ASP A 149 0.87 -1.65 -12.80
CA ASP A 149 0.78 -0.61 -13.83
C ASP A 149 1.36 0.73 -13.34
N PHE A 150 0.98 1.16 -12.13
CA PHE A 150 1.50 2.39 -11.53
C PHE A 150 3.02 2.34 -11.36
N VAL A 151 3.56 1.20 -10.92
CA VAL A 151 4.99 1.05 -10.71
C VAL A 151 5.76 1.04 -12.03
N SER A 152 5.30 0.30 -13.05
CA SER A 152 5.93 0.29 -14.38
C SER A 152 6.00 1.71 -14.96
N LYS A 153 4.89 2.46 -14.91
CA LYS A 153 4.83 3.85 -15.39
C LYS A 153 5.79 4.78 -14.65
N ALA A 154 5.90 4.62 -13.33
CA ALA A 154 6.84 5.39 -12.53
C ALA A 154 8.31 5.07 -12.87
N ILE A 155 8.62 3.80 -13.17
CA ILE A 155 9.96 3.36 -13.60
C ILE A 155 10.33 3.98 -14.96
N GLU A 156 9.37 4.06 -15.88
CA GLU A 156 9.54 4.69 -17.21
C GLU A 156 9.64 6.22 -17.17
N GLY A 157 9.47 6.83 -15.99
CA GLY A 157 9.55 8.28 -15.81
C GLY A 157 8.27 9.03 -16.19
N GLU A 158 7.14 8.33 -16.34
CA GLU A 158 5.85 8.96 -16.59
C GLU A 158 5.42 9.78 -15.35
N LYS A 159 5.13 11.07 -15.56
CA LYS A 159 4.61 11.93 -14.49
C LYS A 159 3.19 11.53 -14.15
N MET A 160 3.00 10.89 -13.00
CA MET A 160 1.67 10.52 -12.54
C MET A 160 0.99 11.71 -11.87
N PRO A 161 -0.24 12.08 -12.26
CA PRO A 161 -0.98 13.13 -11.58
C PRO A 161 -1.24 12.72 -10.12
N VAL A 162 -1.16 13.68 -9.19
CA VAL A 162 -1.61 13.49 -7.81
C VAL A 162 -3.13 13.32 -7.85
N GLY A 163 -3.59 12.08 -7.93
CA GLY A 163 -5.00 11.70 -7.93
C GLY A 163 -5.21 10.45 -7.08
N GLN A 164 -6.45 10.24 -6.60
CA GLN A 164 -6.85 9.01 -5.92
C GLN A 164 -6.68 7.81 -6.88
N ALA A 165 -5.49 7.24 -6.97
CA ALA A 165 -5.20 6.01 -7.70
C ALA A 165 -5.89 4.75 -7.12
N PHE A 166 -6.97 4.92 -6.36
CA PHE A 166 -7.82 3.87 -5.80
C PHE A 166 -9.33 4.09 -6.03
N ALA A 167 -9.75 5.14 -6.75
CA ALA A 167 -11.15 5.30 -7.13
C ALA A 167 -11.32 5.01 -8.63
N ILE A 168 -11.92 3.86 -8.98
CA ILE A 168 -12.58 3.68 -10.28
C ILE A 168 -13.99 3.20 -9.99
N PHE A 169 -14.98 4.00 -10.38
CA PHE A 169 -16.31 3.51 -10.75
C PHE A 169 -16.13 2.69 -12.03
N GLU A 170 -16.47 1.41 -11.99
CA GLU A 170 -16.70 0.66 -13.22
C GLU A 170 -18.09 1.08 -13.75
N ASP A 171 -18.16 1.72 -14.91
CA ASP A 171 -19.41 2.06 -15.60
C ASP A 171 -20.18 0.82 -16.12
N SER A 172 -19.91 -0.38 -15.60
CA SER A 172 -20.53 -1.62 -16.09
C SER A 172 -20.88 -2.66 -15.03
N VAL A 173 -20.97 -2.28 -13.75
CA VAL A 173 -21.66 -3.13 -12.77
C VAL A 173 -22.89 -2.36 -12.31
N GLU A 174 -24.08 -2.86 -12.63
CA GLU A 174 -25.32 -2.27 -12.13
C GLU A 174 -25.21 -2.11 -10.61
N PRO A 175 -25.52 -0.91 -10.06
CA PRO A 175 -25.49 -0.71 -8.63
C PRO A 175 -26.48 -1.69 -7.99
N LEU A 176 -25.98 -2.55 -7.11
CA LEU A 176 -26.82 -3.24 -6.13
C LEU A 176 -27.69 -2.18 -5.47
N HIS A 177 -29.00 -2.26 -5.73
CA HIS A 177 -29.93 -1.27 -5.22
C HIS A 177 -29.90 -1.36 -3.70
N LYS A 178 -29.90 -0.22 -3.02
CA LYS A 178 -29.89 -0.12 -1.54
C LYS A 178 -31.00 -0.94 -0.85
N GLN A 179 -31.99 -1.44 -1.60
CA GLN A 179 -33.06 -2.30 -1.10
C GLN A 179 -32.62 -3.75 -0.87
N ASP A 180 -31.59 -4.26 -1.55
CA ASP A 180 -31.20 -5.68 -1.47
C ASP A 180 -30.40 -6.00 -0.19
N VAL A 181 -29.63 -5.03 0.33
CA VAL A 181 -28.83 -5.18 1.57
C VAL A 181 -29.72 -5.23 2.82
N HIS A 182 -30.91 -4.62 2.76
CA HIS A 182 -31.85 -4.61 3.89
C HIS A 182 -32.69 -5.89 4.00
N GLN A 183 -32.81 -6.69 2.93
CA GLN A 183 -33.57 -7.94 2.98
C GLN A 183 -32.74 -9.10 3.56
N GLU A 184 -31.44 -9.18 3.28
CA GLU A 184 -30.56 -10.22 3.88
C GLU A 184 -30.36 -10.02 5.39
N THR A 185 -30.25 -8.78 5.86
CA THR A 185 -30.14 -8.49 7.30
C THR A 185 -31.44 -8.76 8.07
N ALA A 186 -32.60 -8.60 7.44
CA ALA A 186 -33.89 -8.96 8.04
C ALA A 186 -34.11 -10.47 8.10
N ALA A 187 -33.67 -11.22 7.08
CA ALA A 187 -33.81 -12.68 7.03
C ALA A 187 -32.91 -13.39 8.08
N MET A 188 -31.71 -12.88 8.34
CA MET A 188 -30.81 -13.43 9.35
C MET A 188 -31.26 -13.14 10.80
N ALA A 189 -32.02 -12.07 11.03
CA ALA A 189 -32.55 -11.72 12.34
C ALA A 189 -33.83 -12.50 12.73
N GLN A 190 -34.50 -13.14 11.77
CA GLN A 190 -35.69 -13.98 12.02
C GLN A 190 -35.37 -15.49 12.15
N ALA A 191 -34.11 -15.89 11.95
CA ALA A 191 -33.65 -17.27 12.05
C ALA A 191 -32.80 -17.56 13.32
N ALA A 192 -32.78 -16.64 14.28
CA ALA A 192 -32.15 -16.77 15.60
C ALA A 192 -33.19 -16.58 16.70
#